data_AF-W2G4T2-F1
#
_entry.id   AF-W2G4T2-F1
#
_cell.length_a   1.000
_cell.length_b   1.000
_cell.length_c   1.000
_cell.angle_alpha   90.00
_cell.angle_beta   90.00
_cell.angle_gamma   90.00
#
_symmetry.space_group_name_H-M   'P 1'
#
loop_
_entity.id
_entity.type
_entity.pdbx_description
1 polymer ?
#
loop_
_entity_poly.entity_id
_entity_poly.type
_entity_poly.pdbx_seq_one_letter_code
_entity_poly.pdbx_strand_id
1 'polypeptide(L)'
;MSDAFPKPPVPIAGLHAGSKSDFGEDLDVDELIERNRCHEDYYKLEDCLADFDRDWRKCQEQVKKLKQCNDRVNQLRKAQEAAAAASKH
;
A
#
# COMPACT_ATOMS: atom_id res chain seq x y z
N MET A 1 -37.34 -35.86 -12.28
CA MET A 1 -36.64 -35.16 -11.19
C MET A 1 -36.36 -33.77 -11.71
N SER A 2 -37.02 -32.74 -11.19
CA SER A 2 -37.01 -31.40 -11.76
C SER A 2 -35.80 -30.62 -11.24
N ASP A 3 -34.84 -30.34 -12.12
CA ASP A 3 -33.72 -29.44 -11.84
C ASP A 3 -34.23 -28.01 -11.69
N ALA A 4 -34.39 -27.57 -10.44
CA ALA A 4 -34.61 -26.18 -10.12
C ALA A 4 -33.27 -25.43 -10.24
N PHE A 5 -33.09 -24.69 -11.33
CA PHE A 5 -31.95 -23.79 -11.48
C PHE A 5 -31.92 -22.80 -10.29
N PRO A 6 -30.76 -22.61 -9.64
CA PRO A 6 -30.64 -21.62 -8.57
C PRO A 6 -30.87 -20.23 -9.14
N LYS A 7 -31.74 -19.45 -8.46
CA LYS A 7 -32.01 -18.07 -8.85
C LYS A 7 -30.72 -17.25 -8.76
N PRO A 8 -30.41 -16.40 -9.76
CA PRO A 8 -29.25 -15.52 -9.69
C PRO A 8 -29.40 -14.57 -8.49
N PRO A 9 -28.30 -14.26 -7.78
CA PRO A 9 -28.32 -13.31 -6.69
C PRO A 9 -28.73 -11.93 -7.20
N VAL A 10 -29.59 -11.24 -6.44
CA VAL A 10 -30.05 -9.89 -6.77
C VAL A 10 -28.87 -8.92 -6.60
N PRO A 11 -28.57 -8.07 -7.59
CA PRO A 11 -27.55 -7.04 -7.43
C PRO A 11 -27.93 -6.08 -6.29
N ILE A 12 -27.17 -6.08 -5.21
CA ILE A 12 -27.34 -5.11 -4.13
C ILE A 12 -26.68 -3.80 -4.59
N ALA A 13 -27.49 -2.76 -4.78
CA ALA A 13 -26.99 -1.43 -5.16
C ALA A 13 -25.95 -0.95 -4.13
N GLY A 14 -24.74 -0.63 -4.61
CA GLY A 14 -23.64 -0.15 -3.78
C GLY A 14 -22.67 -1.21 -3.25
N LEU A 15 -22.94 -2.51 -3.43
CA LEU A 15 -22.03 -3.59 -2.99
C LEU A 15 -20.66 -3.54 -3.69
N HIS A 16 -20.61 -2.96 -4.89
CA HIS A 16 -19.38 -2.69 -5.64
C HIS A 16 -19.26 -1.20 -6.02
N ALA A 17 -19.53 -0.28 -5.09
CA ALA A 17 -19.42 1.17 -5.32
C ALA A 17 -18.00 1.69 -5.63
N GLY A 18 -17.05 0.80 -5.94
CA GLY A 18 -15.62 1.10 -6.04
C GLY A 18 -15.02 1.40 -4.67
N SER A 19 -13.75 1.06 -4.47
CA SER A 19 -13.00 1.68 -3.38
C SER A 19 -12.96 3.17 -3.69
N LYS A 20 -13.68 3.98 -2.91
CA LYS A 20 -13.32 5.38 -2.75
C LYS A 20 -11.87 5.37 -2.31
N SER A 21 -11.01 5.76 -3.23
CA SER A 21 -9.60 5.80 -2.97
C SER A 21 -9.41 7.05 -2.07
N ASP A 22 -8.70 6.93 -0.94
CA ASP A 22 -8.48 8.04 0.01
C ASP A 22 -7.64 9.19 -0.58
N PHE A 23 -7.42 9.16 -1.89
CA PHE A 23 -6.77 10.18 -2.64
C PHE A 23 -7.76 11.32 -2.81
N GLY A 24 -7.52 12.44 -2.11
CA GLY A 24 -8.18 13.70 -2.43
C GLY A 24 -7.96 14.07 -3.90
N GLU A 25 -8.84 14.91 -4.45
CA GLU A 25 -8.77 15.36 -5.86
C GLU A 25 -7.46 16.12 -6.17
N ASP A 26 -6.75 16.57 -5.13
CA ASP A 26 -5.47 17.27 -5.18
C ASP A 26 -4.37 16.46 -4.50
N LEU A 27 -3.79 15.49 -5.21
CA LEU A 27 -2.63 14.77 -4.69
C LEU A 27 -1.38 15.62 -4.87
N ASP A 28 -0.80 16.05 -3.76
CA ASP A 28 0.48 16.74 -3.76
C ASP A 28 1.59 15.81 -4.30
N VAL A 29 2.41 16.32 -5.22
CA VAL A 29 3.46 15.52 -5.86
C VAL A 29 4.52 15.09 -4.84
N ASP A 30 4.82 15.92 -3.84
CA ASP A 30 5.73 15.56 -2.75
C ASP A 30 5.11 14.46 -1.88
N GLU A 31 3.79 14.51 -1.60
CA GLU A 31 3.08 13.42 -0.91
C GLU A 31 3.14 12.10 -1.71
N LEU A 32 2.96 12.16 -3.03
CA LEU A 32 3.09 11.00 -3.90
C LEU A 32 4.51 10.43 -3.90
N ILE A 33 5.52 11.30 -3.99
CA ILE A 33 6.92 10.92 -3.97
C ILE A 33 7.25 10.28 -2.62
N GLU A 34 6.83 10.89 -1.51
CA GLU A 34 7.00 10.37 -0.15
C GLU A 34 6.38 8.99 0.02
N ARG A 35 5.13 8.83 -0.42
CA ARG A 35 4.41 7.55 -0.35
C ARG A 35 5.03 6.48 -1.24
N ASN A 36 5.62 6.87 -2.36
CA ASN A 36 6.21 5.96 -3.33
C ASN A 36 7.72 5.68 -3.09
N ARG A 37 8.37 6.22 -2.06
CA ARG A 37 9.85 6.10 -1.89
C ARG A 37 10.37 4.66 -1.80
N CYS A 38 9.55 3.71 -1.32
CA CYS A 38 9.93 2.31 -1.16
C CYS A 38 9.20 1.36 -2.11
N HIS A 39 8.60 1.87 -3.19
CA HIS A 39 7.79 1.07 -4.11
C HIS A 39 8.60 -0.08 -4.76
N GLU A 40 9.87 0.13 -5.12
CA GLU A 40 10.70 -0.91 -5.72
C GLU A 40 10.91 -2.11 -4.77
N ASP A 41 11.21 -1.85 -3.49
CA ASP A 41 11.40 -2.90 -2.49
C ASP A 41 10.07 -3.57 -2.13
N TYR A 42 8.97 -2.80 -2.17
CA TYR A 42 7.62 -3.33 -2.00
C TYR A 42 7.24 -4.29 -3.12
N TYR A 43 7.42 -3.92 -4.39
CA TYR A 43 7.11 -4.79 -5.53
C TYR A 43 7.96 -6.07 -5.52
N LYS A 44 9.24 -5.99 -5.16
CA LYS A 44 10.08 -7.19 -4.97
C LYS A 44 9.55 -8.11 -3.87
N LEU A 45 8.96 -7.55 -2.81
CA LEU A 45 8.30 -8.35 -1.77
C LEU A 45 7.01 -8.98 -2.31
N GLU A 46 6.21 -8.24 -3.07
CA GLU A 46 4.99 -8.78 -3.71
C GLU A 46 5.30 -9.96 -4.64
N ASP A 47 6.35 -9.85 -5.47
CA ASP A 47 6.80 -10.92 -6.34
C ASP A 47 7.16 -12.18 -5.53
N CYS A 48 7.94 -12.03 -4.46
CA CYS A 48 8.29 -13.16 -3.59
C CYS A 48 7.05 -13.78 -2.92
N LEU A 49 6.12 -12.95 -2.46
CA LEU A 49 4.88 -13.43 -1.85
C LEU A 49 4.02 -14.19 -2.85
N ALA A 50 4.01 -13.80 -4.13
CA ALA A 50 3.31 -14.53 -5.18
C ALA A 50 3.87 -15.95 -5.36
N ASP A 51 5.19 -16.13 -5.27
CA ASP A 51 5.85 -17.43 -5.41
C ASP A 51 5.62 -18.39 -4.21
N PHE A 52 5.36 -17.84 -3.03
CA PHE A 52 5.33 -18.61 -1.77
C PHE A 52 3.96 -18.65 -1.09
N ASP A 53 2.86 -18.54 -1.84
CA ASP A 53 1.49 -18.51 -1.30
C ASP A 53 1.33 -17.48 -0.17
N ARG A 54 1.98 -16.33 -0.37
CA ARG A 54 2.04 -15.20 0.57
C ARG A 54 2.69 -15.53 1.92
N ASP A 55 3.49 -16.59 2.03
CA ASP A 55 4.28 -16.89 3.23
C ASP A 55 5.50 -15.96 3.36
N TRP A 56 5.32 -14.83 4.03
CA TRP A 56 6.37 -13.83 4.28
C TRP A 56 7.60 -14.38 5.02
N ARG A 57 7.48 -15.51 5.72
CA ARG A 57 8.62 -16.16 6.39
C ARG A 57 9.62 -16.73 5.39
N LYS A 58 9.21 -16.96 4.14
CA LYS A 58 10.11 -17.33 3.03
C LYS A 58 10.70 -16.12 2.31
N CYS A 59 10.14 -14.94 2.53
CA CYS A 59 10.55 -13.67 1.90
C CYS A 59 11.33 -12.73 2.84
N GLN A 60 12.07 -13.28 3.81
CA GLN A 60 12.75 -12.48 4.84
C GLN A 60 13.74 -11.47 4.27
N GLU A 61 14.40 -11.79 3.15
CA GLU A 61 15.32 -10.87 2.51
C GLU A 61 14.60 -9.62 1.99
N GLN A 62 13.49 -9.80 1.28
CA GLN A 62 12.68 -8.71 0.74
C GLN A 62 12.04 -7.89 1.88
N VAL A 63 11.55 -8.56 2.93
CA VAL A 63 11.04 -7.90 4.14
C VAL A 63 12.11 -7.02 4.78
N LYS A 64 13.36 -7.50 4.89
CA LYS A 64 14.46 -6.74 5.46
C LYS A 64 14.81 -5.52 4.61
N LYS A 65 14.84 -5.66 3.28
CA LYS A 65 15.09 -4.54 2.35
C LYS A 65 14.01 -3.46 2.47
N LEU A 66 12.75 -3.87 2.43
CA LEU A 66 11.61 -2.97 2.60
C LEU A 66 11.67 -2.24 3.95
N LYS A 67 12.00 -2.96 5.04
CA LYS A 67 12.20 -2.35 6.37
C LYS A 67 13.31 -1.29 6.35
N GLN A 68 14.46 -1.59 5.75
CA GLN A 68 15.58 -0.65 5.67
C GLN A 68 15.22 0.62 4.90
N CYS A 69 14.48 0.49 3.80
CA CYS A 69 13.98 1.64 3.06
C CYS A 69 13.03 2.48 3.94
N ASN A 70 12.05 1.85 4.58
CA ASN A 70 11.09 2.53 5.45
C ASN A 70 11.77 3.24 6.63
N ASP A 71 12.78 2.61 7.25
CA ASP A 71 13.56 3.22 8.34
C ASP A 71 14.25 4.50 7.85
N ARG A 72 14.88 4.48 6.67
CA ARG A 72 15.50 5.66 6.05
C ARG A 72 14.49 6.77 5.77
N VAL A 73 13.35 6.43 5.16
CA VAL A 73 12.29 7.41 4.83
C VAL A 73 11.74 8.05 6.11
N ASN A 74 11.50 7.26 7.15
CA ASN A 74 11.05 7.78 8.44
C ASN A 74 12.06 8.72 9.10
N GLN A 75 13.37 8.46 8.96
CA GLN A 75 14.41 9.37 9.46
C GLN A 75 14.39 10.70 8.69
N LEU A 76 14.27 10.66 7.37
CA LEU A 76 14.19 11.86 6.53
C LEU A 76 12.96 12.71 6.88
N ARG A 77 11.78 12.08 7.04
CA ARG A 77 10.56 12.76 7.44
C ARG A 77 10.71 13.48 8.79
N LYS A 78 11.26 12.79 9.80
CA LYS A 78 11.53 13.41 11.11
C LYS A 78 12.50 14.59 11.02
N ALA A 79 13.53 14.49 10.18
CA ALA A 79 14.48 15.58 9.97
C ALA A 79 13.83 16.79 9.29
N GLN A 80 12.96 16.56 8.29
CA GLN A 80 12.18 17.62 7.64
C GLN A 80 11.21 18.30 8.62
N GLU A 81 10.48 17.52 9.43
CA GLU A 81 9.59 18.04 10.47
C GLU A 81 10.36 18.91 11.49
N ALA A 82 11.53 18.46 11.94
CA ALA A 82 12.38 19.23 12.84
C ALA A 82 12.90 20.53 12.20
N ALA A 83 13.32 20.49 10.94
CA ALA A 83 13.77 21.68 10.21
C ALA A 83 12.62 22.68 9.98
N ALA A 84 11.43 22.19 9.64
CA ALA A 84 10.24 23.01 9.48
C ALA A 84 9.79 23.66 10.81
N ALA A 85 9.93 22.95 11.93
CA ALA A 85 9.66 23.51 13.25
C ALA A 85 10.68 24.59 13.64
N ALA A 86 11.97 24.37 13.38
CA ALA A 86 13.03 25.33 13.66
C ALA A 86 12.90 26.63 12.83
N SER A 87 12.36 26.53 11.61
CA SER A 87 12.16 27.69 10.72
C SER A 87 10.95 28.57 11.09
N LYS A 88 10.14 28.14 12.07
CA LYS A 88 8.96 28.87 12.58
C LYS A 88 9.25 29.64 13.88
N HIS A 89 10.49 29.62 14.36
CA HIS A 89 10.99 30.37 15.52
C HIS A 89 11.95 31.46 15.07
#